data_AF-A0A7J0EZB1-F1
#
_entry.id   AF-A0A7J0EZB1-F1
#
_cell.length_a   1.000
_cell.length_b   1.000
_cell.length_c   1.000
_cell.angle_alpha   90.00
_cell.angle_beta   90.00
_cell.angle_gamma   90.00
#
_symmetry.space_group_name_H-M   'P 1'
#
loop_
_entity.id
_entity.type
_entity.pdbx_description
1 polymer ?
#
loop_
_entity_poly.entity_id
_entity_poly.type
_entity_poly.pdbx_seq_one_letter_code
_entity_poly.pdbx_strand_id
1 'polypeptide(L)'
;MKLSVDVSTGKRISLKSWKTPSDPSIGSFYMELQFLPISEVYVWNGNRPWWRSGPWSGQIFIGIQHMYNVYRNGFQVVEEEEGSGYTLFTNADQSLLTYFFLNHNGILMQKDWIEDRQEWVVSWSSAETECGVYGKCGQFGSCNSKDSPVCSCLKGFEPKHVEEWNGGNFTGGCVRMTPLQCEREMEVVGKRTRKMDF
;
A
#
# COMPACT_ATOMS: atom_id res chain seq x y z
N MET A 1 15.17 -10.63 6.04
CA MET A 1 14.65 -9.32 6.56
C MET A 1 13.67 -9.59 7.69
N LYS A 2 13.57 -8.73 8.72
CA LYS A 2 12.50 -8.77 9.74
C LYS A 2 11.97 -7.36 10.01
N LEU A 3 10.66 -7.19 9.99
CA LEU A 3 9.96 -6.03 10.56
C LEU A 3 9.17 -6.49 11.78
N SER A 4 9.04 -5.65 12.80
CA SER A 4 8.23 -5.98 13.97
C SER A 4 7.60 -4.75 14.59
N VAL A 5 6.45 -4.96 15.21
CA VAL A 5 5.74 -3.96 16.01
C VAL A 5 5.43 -4.62 17.35
N ASP A 6 5.83 -3.97 18.43
CA ASP A 6 5.43 -4.31 19.79
C ASP A 6 4.67 -3.11 20.34
N VAL A 7 3.36 -3.28 20.50
CA VAL A 7 2.46 -2.23 20.96
C VAL A 7 2.64 -1.96 22.45
N SER A 8 2.93 -2.99 23.24
CA SER A 8 3.09 -2.90 24.69
C SER A 8 4.31 -2.06 25.08
N THR A 9 5.41 -2.20 24.35
CA THR A 9 6.65 -1.44 24.59
C THR A 9 6.79 -0.21 23.69
N GLY A 10 5.94 -0.10 22.66
CA GLY A 10 6.03 0.93 21.62
C GLY A 10 7.21 0.72 20.66
N LYS A 11 7.95 -0.39 20.77
CA LYS A 11 9.15 -0.65 19.96
C LYS A 11 8.77 -1.12 18.56
N ARG A 12 9.39 -0.50 17.55
CA ARG A 12 9.16 -0.83 16.13
C ARG A 12 10.49 -1.07 15.43
N ILE A 13 10.60 -2.20 14.74
CA ILE A 13 11.70 -2.48 13.81
C ILE A 13 11.18 -2.19 12.41
N SER A 14 11.70 -1.12 11.81
CA SER A 14 11.36 -0.63 10.47
C SER A 14 12.58 -0.53 9.58
N LEU A 15 12.38 -0.65 8.27
CA LEU A 15 13.42 -0.35 7.27
C LEU A 15 13.31 1.13 6.89
N LYS A 16 14.38 1.90 7.06
CA LYS A 16 14.41 3.34 6.75
C LYS A 16 15.25 3.61 5.53
N SER A 17 14.79 4.53 4.69
CA SER A 17 15.56 4.98 3.52
C SER A 17 16.76 5.82 3.92
N TRP A 18 17.76 5.85 3.05
CA TRP A 18 18.76 6.92 3.05
C TRP A 18 18.12 8.25 2.65
N LYS A 19 18.70 9.37 3.10
CA LYS A 19 18.22 10.71 2.77
C LYS A 19 18.43 11.03 1.30
N THR A 20 19.58 10.64 0.74
CA THR A 20 19.92 10.77 -0.68
C THR A 20 20.76 9.55 -1.10
N PRO A 21 21.06 9.35 -2.41
CA PRO A 21 21.95 8.28 -2.85
C PRO A 21 23.34 8.27 -2.20
N SER A 22 23.83 9.44 -1.76
CA SER A 22 25.17 9.61 -1.20
C SER A 22 25.18 9.93 0.31
N ASP A 23 24.01 10.14 0.92
CA ASP A 23 23.87 10.49 2.34
C ASP A 23 23.10 9.37 3.08
N PRO A 24 23.81 8.53 3.87
CA PRO A 24 23.20 7.41 4.59
C PRO A 24 22.41 7.81 5.84
N SER A 25 22.31 9.12 6.14
CA SER A 25 21.43 9.58 7.21
C SER A 25 19.96 9.20 6.94
N ILE A 26 19.16 9.17 8.00
CA ILE A 26 17.76 8.74 7.93
C ILE A 26 16.96 9.69 7.02
N GLY A 27 16.42 9.13 5.93
CA GLY A 27 15.52 9.81 5.00
C GLY A 27 14.07 9.86 5.48
N SER A 28 13.19 10.38 4.62
CA SER A 28 11.76 10.56 4.93
C SER A 28 10.94 9.28 4.78
N PHE A 29 11.44 8.29 4.03
CA PHE A 29 10.71 7.06 3.78
C PHE A 29 11.05 5.97 4.78
N TYR A 30 10.03 5.24 5.23
CA TYR A 30 10.22 4.06 6.06
C TYR A 30 9.15 3.00 5.78
N MET A 31 9.52 1.74 5.95
CA MET A 31 8.65 0.60 5.77
C MET A 31 8.25 0.01 7.12
N GLU A 32 6.97 -0.31 7.26
CA GLU A 32 6.38 -0.75 8.50
C GLU A 32 5.28 -1.79 8.28
N LEU A 33 5.18 -2.73 9.22
CA LEU A 33 4.07 -3.69 9.32
C LEU A 33 2.92 -3.05 10.11
N GLN A 34 1.71 -3.15 9.59
CA GLN A 34 0.50 -2.62 10.21
C GLN A 34 -0.51 -3.76 10.40
N PHE A 35 -1.04 -3.89 11.61
CA PHE A 35 -2.08 -4.86 11.98
C PHE A 35 -3.43 -4.13 12.02
N LEU A 36 -4.13 -4.03 10.88
CA LEU A 36 -5.41 -3.30 10.77
C LEU A 36 -6.40 -4.01 9.84
N PRO A 37 -7.62 -4.34 10.28
CA PRO A 37 -8.00 -5.69 10.79
C PRO A 37 -7.33 -6.91 10.13
N ILE A 38 -6.62 -6.76 9.02
CA ILE A 38 -5.75 -7.76 8.40
C ILE A 38 -4.35 -7.14 8.25
N SER A 39 -3.31 -7.94 8.47
CA SER A 39 -1.92 -7.46 8.34
C SER A 39 -1.60 -6.91 6.95
N GLU A 40 -0.93 -5.75 6.89
CA GLU A 40 -0.45 -5.10 5.66
C GLU A 40 0.95 -4.50 5.89
N VAL A 41 1.77 -4.43 4.85
CA VAL A 41 3.03 -3.68 4.87
C VAL A 41 2.84 -2.36 4.12
N TYR A 42 3.29 -1.28 4.75
CA TYR A 42 3.25 0.06 4.19
C TYR A 42 4.65 0.61 4.03
N VAL A 43 4.86 1.38 2.96
CA VAL A 43 5.91 2.38 2.90
C VAL A 43 5.27 3.73 3.15
N TRP A 44 5.82 4.49 4.07
CA TRP A 44 5.41 5.82 4.46
C TRP A 44 6.40 6.86 3.95
N ASN A 45 5.92 8.07 3.69
CA ASN A 45 6.73 9.28 3.50
C ASN A 45 6.35 10.28 4.59
N GLY A 46 7.14 10.35 5.65
CA GLY A 46 6.71 10.98 6.90
C GLY A 46 5.40 10.33 7.37
N ASN A 47 4.33 11.12 7.51
CA ASN A 47 3.03 10.63 7.99
C ASN A 47 2.04 10.28 6.87
N ARG A 48 2.48 10.27 5.61
CA ARG A 48 1.62 9.97 4.45
C ARG A 48 1.95 8.59 3.90
N PRO A 49 0.97 7.72 3.67
CA PRO A 49 1.22 6.44 3.00
C PRO A 49 1.70 6.72 1.57
N TRP A 50 2.75 6.01 1.15
CA TRP A 50 3.37 6.12 -0.17
C TRP A 50 3.11 4.90 -1.04
N TRP A 51 3.21 3.71 -0.46
CA TRP A 51 2.92 2.43 -1.11
C TRP A 51 2.35 1.44 -0.09
N ARG A 52 1.58 0.46 -0.56
CA ARG A 52 0.95 -0.56 0.28
C ARG A 52 1.03 -1.94 -0.39
N SER A 53 1.39 -2.97 0.37
CA SER A 53 1.47 -4.36 -0.09
C SER A 53 0.12 -5.01 -0.38
N GLY A 54 -0.96 -4.44 0.15
CA GLY A 54 -2.26 -5.09 0.26
C GLY A 54 -2.32 -6.08 1.44
N PRO A 55 -3.53 -6.56 1.77
CA PRO A 55 -3.76 -7.54 2.84
C PRO A 55 -2.95 -8.82 2.70
N TRP A 56 -2.52 -9.35 3.83
CA TRP A 56 -1.95 -10.70 3.94
C TRP A 56 -3.06 -11.75 3.77
N SER A 57 -2.87 -12.67 2.82
CA SER A 57 -3.83 -13.75 2.54
C SER A 57 -3.62 -15.01 3.39
N GLY A 58 -2.61 -15.04 4.26
CA GLY A 58 -2.09 -16.27 4.89
C GLY A 58 -0.88 -16.87 4.16
N GLN A 59 -0.65 -16.47 2.90
CA GLN A 59 0.47 -16.98 2.08
C GLN A 59 1.24 -15.86 1.38
N ILE A 60 0.55 -14.82 0.89
CA ILE A 60 1.13 -13.71 0.14
C ILE A 60 0.45 -12.38 0.50
N PHE A 61 1.10 -11.26 0.21
CA PHE A 61 0.46 -9.95 0.20
C PHE A 61 -0.18 -9.72 -1.17
N ILE A 62 -1.51 -9.55 -1.21
CA ILE A 62 -2.27 -9.62 -2.46
C ILE A 62 -2.06 -8.44 -3.42
N GLY A 63 -1.49 -7.34 -2.94
CA GLY A 63 -1.14 -6.18 -3.76
C GLY A 63 0.26 -6.26 -4.38
N ILE A 64 1.04 -7.31 -4.07
CA ILE A 64 2.34 -7.57 -4.70
C ILE A 64 2.12 -8.54 -5.87
N GLN A 65 2.24 -8.03 -7.09
CA GLN A 65 2.11 -8.86 -8.29
C GLN A 65 3.20 -9.92 -8.34
N HIS A 66 2.84 -11.11 -8.82
CA HIS A 66 3.73 -12.27 -8.95
C HIS A 66 4.40 -12.73 -7.65
N MET A 67 3.93 -12.25 -6.49
CA MET A 67 4.36 -12.79 -5.21
C MET A 67 3.96 -14.27 -5.13
N TYR A 68 4.93 -15.12 -4.83
CA TYR A 68 4.72 -16.53 -4.60
C TYR A 68 5.20 -16.91 -3.22
N ASN A 69 4.62 -17.98 -2.68
CA ASN A 69 5.06 -18.59 -1.44
C ASN A 69 5.27 -20.08 -1.70
N VAL A 70 6.45 -20.59 -1.38
CA VAL A 70 6.75 -22.02 -1.37
C VAL A 70 7.18 -22.38 0.05
N TYR A 71 7.07 -23.66 0.44
CA TYR A 71 7.47 -24.12 1.77
C TYR A 71 8.83 -23.54 2.19
N ARG A 72 8.83 -22.71 3.26
CA ARG A 72 9.98 -21.98 3.83
C ARG A 72 10.66 -20.94 2.91
N ASN A 73 10.05 -20.59 1.78
CA ASN A 73 10.56 -19.58 0.85
C ASN A 73 9.55 -18.43 0.66
N GLY A 74 9.91 -17.24 1.12
CA GLY A 74 9.09 -16.03 1.02
C GLY A 74 8.82 -15.37 2.37
N PHE A 75 7.76 -14.56 2.42
CA PHE A 75 7.33 -13.87 3.63
C PHE A 75 6.50 -14.77 4.55
N GLN A 76 6.64 -14.53 5.84
CA GLN A 76 5.78 -15.06 6.90
C GLN A 76 5.31 -13.90 7.76
N VAL A 77 4.04 -13.92 8.17
CA VAL A 77 3.47 -12.94 9.08
C VAL A 77 3.03 -13.68 10.33
N VAL A 78 3.50 -13.21 11.48
CA VAL A 78 3.13 -13.72 12.79
C VAL A 78 2.48 -12.57 13.55
N GLU A 79 1.21 -12.74 13.85
CA GLU A 79 0.44 -11.84 14.69
C GLU A 79 0.44 -12.38 16.12
N GLU A 80 0.77 -11.51 17.07
CA GLU A 80 0.81 -11.77 18.50
C GLU A 80 -0.35 -11.04 19.18
N GLU A 81 -0.45 -11.12 20.51
CA GLU A 81 -1.51 -10.45 21.25
C GLU A 81 -1.42 -8.92 21.13
N GLU A 82 -2.57 -8.26 21.29
CA GLU A 82 -2.69 -6.79 21.37
C GLU A 82 -2.18 -6.01 20.14
N GLY A 83 -2.17 -6.64 18.95
CA GLY A 83 -1.73 -6.01 17.71
C GLY A 83 -0.21 -5.90 17.59
N SER A 84 0.53 -6.67 18.39
CA SER A 84 1.96 -6.88 18.23
C SER A 84 2.23 -8.00 17.23
N GLY A 85 3.46 -8.09 16.74
CA GLY A 85 3.90 -9.17 15.89
C GLY A 85 5.02 -8.78 14.94
N TYR A 86 5.27 -9.62 13.96
CA TYR A 86 6.35 -9.42 13.02
C TYR A 86 6.11 -10.07 11.66
N THR A 87 6.85 -9.59 10.67
CA THR A 87 7.00 -10.28 9.40
C THR A 87 8.47 -10.50 9.12
N LEU A 88 8.78 -11.65 8.51
CA LEU A 88 10.13 -11.98 8.09
C LEU A 88 10.13 -12.59 6.71
N PHE A 89 11.25 -12.43 6.01
CA PHE A 89 11.52 -13.09 4.74
C PHE A 89 12.62 -14.14 4.93
N THR A 90 12.38 -15.34 4.41
CA THR A 90 13.32 -16.48 4.44
C THR A 90 13.45 -17.14 3.08
N ASN A 91 14.66 -17.57 2.74
CA ASN A 91 14.90 -18.51 1.65
C ASN A 91 14.94 -19.94 2.20
N ALA A 92 14.38 -20.89 1.46
CA ALA A 92 14.49 -22.31 1.82
C ALA A 92 15.94 -22.81 1.66
N ASP A 93 16.62 -22.36 0.60
CA ASP A 93 18.06 -22.54 0.43
C ASP A 93 18.80 -21.38 1.11
N GLN A 94 19.57 -21.71 2.14
CA GLN A 94 20.31 -20.73 2.93
C GLN A 94 21.57 -20.22 2.24
N SER A 95 22.00 -20.82 1.13
CA SER A 95 23.10 -20.31 0.32
C SER A 95 22.72 -19.07 -0.49
N LEU A 96 21.42 -18.86 -0.75
CA LEU A 96 20.92 -17.73 -1.50
C LEU A 96 21.03 -16.43 -0.69
N LEU A 97 21.87 -15.52 -1.17
CA LEU A 97 22.03 -14.20 -0.58
C LEU A 97 20.98 -13.24 -1.14
N THR A 98 20.17 -12.68 -0.24
CA THR A 98 19.14 -11.69 -0.56
C THR A 98 19.14 -10.58 0.48
N TYR A 99 18.87 -9.35 0.04
CA TYR A 99 18.54 -8.27 0.96
C TYR A 99 17.46 -7.35 0.39
N PHE A 100 16.77 -6.69 1.31
CA PHE A 100 15.78 -5.68 0.99
C PHE A 100 16.34 -4.30 1.32
N PHE A 101 16.10 -3.34 0.43
CA PHE A 101 16.55 -1.98 0.58
C PHE A 101 15.44 -1.01 0.18
N LEU A 102 15.23 0.02 0.99
CA LEU A 102 14.31 1.11 0.69
C LEU A 102 15.13 2.31 0.23
N ASN A 103 14.96 2.72 -1.02
CA ASN A 103 15.74 3.83 -1.57
C ASN A 103 15.17 5.20 -1.16
N HIS A 104 15.93 6.26 -1.47
CA HIS A 104 15.56 7.64 -1.15
C HIS A 104 14.29 8.16 -1.84
N ASN A 105 13.78 7.44 -2.85
CA ASN A 105 12.52 7.74 -3.55
C ASN A 105 11.34 6.92 -3.00
N GLY A 106 11.53 6.17 -1.91
CA GLY A 106 10.48 5.34 -1.31
C GLY A 106 10.19 4.05 -2.08
N ILE A 107 11.09 3.62 -2.97
CA ILE A 107 10.97 2.35 -3.68
C ILE A 107 11.66 1.26 -2.87
N LEU A 108 10.88 0.29 -2.42
CA LEU A 108 11.37 -0.95 -1.82
C LEU A 108 11.89 -1.86 -2.93
N MET A 109 13.10 -2.37 -2.77
CA MET A 109 13.73 -3.28 -3.71
C MET A 109 14.18 -4.55 -2.99
N GLN A 110 13.97 -5.69 -3.65
CA GLN A 110 14.65 -6.93 -3.31
C GLN A 110 15.86 -7.07 -4.24
N LYS A 111 17.02 -7.36 -3.66
CA LYS A 111 18.24 -7.64 -4.39
C LYS A 111 18.74 -9.03 -4.06
N ASP A 112 19.03 -9.79 -5.09
CA ASP A 112 19.54 -11.15 -5.00
C ASP A 112 20.93 -11.22 -5.63
N TRP A 113 21.81 -12.02 -5.04
CA TRP A 113 23.16 -12.24 -5.54
C TRP A 113 23.14 -13.34 -6.61
N ILE A 114 23.70 -13.06 -7.78
CA ILE A 114 23.83 -14.02 -8.87
C ILE A 114 25.27 -14.50 -8.92
N GLU A 115 25.50 -15.73 -8.44
CA GLU A 115 26.85 -16.29 -8.27
C GLU A 115 27.63 -16.34 -9.59
N ASP A 116 27.00 -16.77 -10.69
CA ASP A 116 27.63 -16.87 -12.02
C ASP A 116 28.16 -15.53 -12.53
N ARG A 117 27.55 -14.43 -12.08
CA ARG A 117 27.88 -13.06 -12.52
C ARG A 117 28.61 -12.26 -11.45
N GLN A 118 28.70 -12.78 -10.22
CA GLN A 118 29.24 -12.09 -9.05
C GLN A 118 28.63 -10.68 -8.89
N GLU A 119 27.31 -10.57 -9.07
CA GLU A 119 26.62 -9.28 -9.06
C GLU A 119 25.30 -9.33 -8.27
N TRP A 120 24.94 -8.18 -7.69
CA TRP A 120 23.62 -7.97 -7.10
C TRP A 120 22.64 -7.46 -8.15
N VAL A 121 21.59 -8.22 -8.41
CA VAL A 121 20.51 -7.83 -9.32
C VAL A 121 19.26 -7.44 -8.56
N VAL A 122 18.50 -6.48 -9.08
CA VAL A 122 17.17 -6.16 -8.56
C VAL A 122 16.20 -7.21 -9.11
N SER A 123 15.71 -8.09 -8.25
CA SER A 123 14.77 -9.15 -8.64
C SER A 123 13.31 -8.71 -8.53
N TRP A 124 13.03 -7.73 -7.67
CA TRP A 124 11.71 -7.16 -7.50
C TRP A 124 11.78 -5.72 -6.98
N SER A 125 10.80 -4.88 -7.34
CA SER A 125 10.63 -3.55 -6.78
C SER A 125 9.17 -3.17 -6.57
N SER A 126 8.88 -2.42 -5.52
CA SER A 126 7.55 -1.84 -5.29
C SER A 126 7.25 -0.73 -6.30
N ALA A 127 5.97 -0.44 -6.52
CA ALA A 127 5.51 0.70 -7.31
C ALA A 127 6.13 0.80 -8.72
N GLU A 128 6.21 -0.35 -9.42
CA GLU A 128 6.73 -0.45 -10.79
C GLU A 128 6.00 0.46 -11.80
N THR A 129 4.74 0.78 -11.50
CA THR A 129 3.93 1.72 -12.26
C THR A 129 3.38 2.80 -11.35
N GLU A 130 2.90 3.90 -11.94
CA GLU A 130 2.28 4.99 -11.19
C GLU A 130 1.07 4.54 -10.34
N CYS A 131 0.44 3.40 -10.67
CA CYS A 131 -0.64 2.82 -9.88
C CYS A 131 -0.20 2.21 -8.54
N GLY A 132 1.10 1.96 -8.37
CA GLY A 132 1.63 1.53 -7.06
C GLY A 132 1.68 2.67 -6.05
N VAL A 133 1.64 3.93 -6.48
CA VAL A 133 1.59 5.07 -5.57
C VAL A 133 0.24 5.08 -4.86
N TYR A 134 0.28 5.11 -3.53
CA TYR A 134 -0.92 5.06 -2.70
C TYR A 134 -1.83 6.25 -3.01
N GLY A 135 -3.11 5.96 -3.29
CA GLY A 135 -4.10 6.99 -3.61
C GLY A 135 -3.91 7.67 -4.96
N LYS A 136 -3.19 7.04 -5.93
CA LYS A 136 -3.02 7.57 -7.29
C LYS A 136 -4.34 7.96 -7.94
N CYS A 137 -5.36 7.12 -7.80
CA CYS A 137 -6.74 7.46 -8.12
C CYS A 137 -7.47 7.72 -6.80
N GLY A 138 -8.23 8.81 -6.73
CA GLY A 138 -9.00 9.18 -5.54
C GLY A 138 -10.07 8.14 -5.20
N GLN A 139 -10.83 8.43 -4.15
CA GLN A 139 -11.84 7.51 -3.62
C GLN A 139 -12.81 7.01 -4.72
N PHE A 140 -13.12 5.71 -4.72
CA PHE A 140 -13.96 5.05 -5.73
C PHE A 140 -13.44 5.15 -7.18
N GLY A 141 -12.17 5.53 -7.37
CA GLY A 141 -11.41 5.38 -8.60
C GLY A 141 -10.62 4.08 -8.64
N SER A 142 -10.34 3.58 -9.84
CA SER A 142 -9.48 2.44 -10.12
C SER A 142 -8.34 2.88 -11.02
N CYS A 143 -7.15 2.31 -10.79
CA CYS A 143 -5.94 2.64 -11.53
C CYS A 143 -5.56 1.51 -12.48
N ASN A 144 -5.35 1.83 -13.75
CA ASN A 144 -4.82 0.93 -14.75
C ASN A 144 -3.75 1.66 -15.57
N SER A 145 -2.49 1.28 -15.39
CA SER A 145 -1.33 1.89 -16.07
C SER A 145 -1.30 1.71 -17.58
N LYS A 146 -2.18 0.87 -18.13
CA LYS A 146 -2.33 0.66 -19.58
C LYS A 146 -3.40 1.55 -20.21
N ASP A 147 -4.23 2.20 -19.40
CA ASP A 147 -5.33 3.03 -19.87
C ASP A 147 -4.91 4.51 -19.97
N SER A 148 -5.63 5.27 -20.79
CA SER A 148 -5.50 6.72 -20.89
C SER A 148 -6.91 7.34 -20.89
N PRO A 149 -7.33 8.02 -19.81
CA PRO A 149 -6.59 8.31 -18.58
C PRO A 149 -6.31 7.05 -17.73
N VAL A 150 -5.24 7.10 -16.92
CA VAL A 150 -4.82 6.01 -16.02
C VAL A 150 -5.87 5.68 -14.94
N CYS A 151 -6.69 6.66 -14.58
CA CYS A 151 -7.74 6.53 -13.58
C CYS A 151 -9.12 6.50 -14.25
N SER A 152 -9.96 5.56 -13.80
CA SER A 152 -11.37 5.48 -14.15
C SER A 152 -12.24 5.35 -12.91
N CYS A 153 -13.46 5.88 -12.93
CA CYS A 153 -14.42 5.63 -11.84
C CYS A 153 -14.91 4.18 -11.86
N LEU A 154 -15.19 3.62 -10.68
CA LEU A 154 -15.87 2.33 -10.57
C LEU A 154 -17.25 2.40 -11.24
N LYS A 155 -17.77 1.25 -11.67
CA LYS A 155 -19.09 1.18 -12.31
C LYS A 155 -20.18 1.76 -11.39
N GLY A 156 -20.96 2.71 -11.91
CA GLY A 156 -22.01 3.42 -11.16
C GLY A 156 -21.52 4.66 -10.41
N PHE A 157 -20.27 5.08 -10.62
CA PHE A 157 -19.68 6.30 -10.10
C PHE A 157 -19.24 7.22 -11.24
N GLU A 158 -19.19 8.52 -10.95
CA GLU A 158 -18.73 9.57 -11.85
C GLU A 158 -17.75 10.51 -11.14
N PRO A 159 -16.89 11.25 -11.87
CA PRO A 159 -15.92 12.14 -11.26
C PRO A 159 -16.61 13.19 -10.39
N LYS A 160 -16.08 13.41 -9.17
CA LYS A 160 -16.62 14.43 -8.26
C LYS A 160 -16.45 15.85 -8.81
N HIS A 161 -15.32 16.09 -9.47
CA HIS A 161 -14.95 17.36 -10.11
C HIS A 161 -14.49 17.07 -11.54
N VAL A 162 -15.37 17.29 -12.52
CA VAL A 162 -15.15 16.88 -13.92
C VAL A 162 -14.00 17.67 -14.55
N GLU A 163 -13.87 18.96 -14.22
CA GLU A 163 -12.81 19.83 -14.74
C GLU A 163 -11.43 19.37 -14.25
N GLU A 164 -11.30 19.03 -12.96
CA GLU A 164 -10.06 18.49 -12.39
C GLU A 164 -9.71 17.14 -13.01
N TRP A 165 -10.70 16.26 -13.16
CA TRP A 165 -10.52 14.93 -13.74
C TRP A 165 -10.02 14.99 -15.18
N ASN A 166 -10.62 15.87 -16.00
CA ASN A 166 -10.20 16.11 -17.38
C ASN A 166 -8.82 16.76 -17.46
N GLY A 167 -8.42 17.53 -16.44
CA GLY A 167 -7.08 18.08 -16.26
C GLY A 167 -6.04 17.08 -15.73
N GLY A 168 -6.42 15.82 -15.49
CA GLY A 168 -5.52 14.78 -14.96
C GLY A 168 -5.33 14.81 -13.44
N ASN A 169 -6.10 15.64 -12.72
CA ASN A 169 -6.14 15.63 -11.26
C ASN A 169 -7.25 14.69 -10.78
N PHE A 170 -6.87 13.48 -10.40
CA PHE A 170 -7.79 12.44 -9.94
C PHE A 170 -8.00 12.42 -8.41
N THR A 171 -7.42 13.37 -7.67
CA THR A 171 -7.41 13.35 -6.19
C THR A 171 -8.81 13.50 -5.60
N GLY A 172 -9.71 14.22 -6.26
CA GLY A 172 -11.11 14.38 -5.84
C GLY A 172 -11.94 13.09 -5.91
N GLY A 173 -11.45 12.08 -6.64
CA GLY A 173 -12.10 10.78 -6.77
C GLY A 173 -13.45 10.84 -7.48
N CYS A 174 -14.29 9.87 -7.18
CA CYS A 174 -15.59 9.68 -7.80
C CYS A 174 -16.71 9.66 -6.75
N VAL A 175 -17.92 10.00 -7.18
CA VAL A 175 -19.16 9.96 -6.37
C VAL A 175 -20.17 9.04 -7.04
N ARG A 176 -21.12 8.52 -6.26
CA ARG A 176 -22.19 7.68 -6.80
C ARG A 176 -23.08 8.53 -7.72
N MET A 177 -23.39 8.00 -8.90
CA MET A 177 -24.37 8.62 -9.80
C MET A 177 -25.79 8.60 -9.20
N THR A 178 -26.10 7.56 -8.43
CA THR A 178 -27.41 7.37 -7.79
C THR A 178 -27.24 7.16 -6.29
N PRO A 179 -27.94 7.95 -5.44
CA PRO A 179 -27.94 7.75 -3.99
C PRO A 179 -28.47 6.39 -3.57
N LEU A 180 -28.02 5.91 -2.41
CA LEU A 180 -28.53 4.66 -1.82
C LEU A 180 -30.00 4.82 -1.38
N GLN A 181 -30.73 3.71 -1.24
CA GLN A 181 -32.13 3.75 -0.81
C GLN A 181 -32.29 4.36 0.58
N CYS A 182 -31.46 3.95 1.55
CA CYS A 182 -31.50 4.49 2.91
C CYS A 182 -31.20 6.00 2.96
N GLU A 183 -30.28 6.50 2.12
CA GLU A 183 -29.99 7.94 2.01
C GLU A 183 -31.22 8.72 1.51
N ARG A 184 -31.92 8.18 0.51
CA ARG A 184 -33.17 8.77 0.00
C ARG A 184 -34.29 8.77 1.04
N GLU A 185 -34.42 7.71 1.83
CA GLU A 185 -35.40 7.62 2.91
C GLU A 185 -35.10 8.65 4.01
N MET A 186 -33.82 8.83 4.38
CA MET A 186 -33.37 9.84 5.35
C MET A 186 -33.63 11.27 4.86
N GLU A 187 -33.42 11.57 3.58
CA GLU A 187 -33.77 12.88 3.01
C GLU A 187 -35.29 13.16 3.09
N VAL A 188 -36.12 12.15 2.87
CA VAL A 188 -37.58 12.27 2.99
C VAL A 188 -37.98 12.52 4.45
N VAL A 189 -37.36 11.82 5.41
CA VAL A 189 -37.61 12.03 6.85
C VAL A 189 -37.16 13.44 7.28
N GLY A 190 -35.97 13.88 6.88
CA GLY A 190 -35.45 15.22 7.18
C GLY A 190 -36.27 16.36 6.56
N LYS A 191 -36.89 16.13 5.39
CA LYS A 191 -37.84 17.08 4.79
C LYS A 191 -39.19 17.11 5.50
N ARG A 192 -39.61 15.99 6.12
CA ARG A 192 -40.86 15.94 6.91
C ARG A 192 -40.72 16.64 8.26
N THR A 193 -39.61 16.48 8.97
CA THR A 193 -39.37 17.17 10.24
C THR A 193 -39.26 18.69 10.07
N ARG A 194 -38.53 19.19 9.06
CA ARG A 194 -38.49 20.64 8.77
C ARG A 194 -39.83 21.26 8.35
N LYS A 195 -40.81 20.44 7.95
CA LYS A 195 -42.17 20.89 7.60
C LYS A 195 -43.13 20.91 8.80
N MET A 196 -42.77 20.30 9.92
CA MET A 196 -43.57 20.29 11.16
C MET A 196 -43.17 21.38 12.15
N ASP A 197 -42.06 22.10 11.87
CA ASP A 197 -41.62 23.27 12.64
C ASP A 197 -42.25 24.56 12.05
N PHE A 198 -43.57 24.69 12.06
CA PHE A 198 -44.32 25.94 11.83
C PHE A 198 -45.67 25.93 12.55
#